data_AF-A0A7J4EEA9-F1
#
_entry.id   AF-A0A7J4EEA9-F1
#
_cell.length_a   1.000
_cell.length_b   1.000
_cell.length_c   1.000
_cell.angle_alpha   90.00
_cell.angle_beta   90.00
_cell.angle_gamma   90.00
#
_symmetry.space_group_name_H-M   'P 1'
#
loop_
_entity.id
_entity.type
_entity.pdbx_description
1 polymer ?
#
loop_
_entity_poly.entity_id
_entity_poly.type
_entity_poly.pdbx_seq_one_letter_code
_entity_poly.pdbx_strand_id
1 'polypeptide(L)'
;MLGVLKDNNILIDNQKGASRLHNRGGFGKPLPMGRLKLDPVEGTYLVETKKLKVVYDDVELSFHSLFDNLITKDPRFEHKYMVFRDLKRRGYRIQCTYNSRMKEIDFLLSPKQGRMQSLVSARAEREKFSIKSIRALCHKLCYESEQLWIAIVDEEGDITYYSVFPVEPAGRIKTEKMKKGKGVLIKNHVFVYDRENARQLLKTEFFGKPFGKNLQ
;
A
#
# COMPACT_ATOMS: atom_id res chain seq x y z
N MET A 1 -15.56 14.57 -24.72
CA MET A 1 -16.24 13.30 -24.35
C MET A 1 -17.05 13.58 -23.11
N LEU A 2 -18.24 13.01 -22.99
CA LEU A 2 -19.14 13.25 -21.85
C LEU A 2 -19.29 11.97 -21.03
N GLY A 3 -19.27 12.10 -19.72
CA GLY A 3 -19.62 11.04 -18.77
C GLY A 3 -20.63 11.54 -17.76
N VAL A 4 -21.46 10.64 -17.23
CA VAL A 4 -22.49 10.94 -16.24
C VAL A 4 -22.08 10.35 -14.90
N LEU A 5 -22.03 11.17 -13.85
CA LEU A 5 -21.77 10.72 -12.49
C LEU A 5 -23.05 10.06 -11.94
N LYS A 6 -22.98 8.77 -11.61
CA LYS A 6 -24.09 8.00 -11.03
C LYS A 6 -23.54 6.96 -10.05
N ASP A 7 -24.14 6.89 -8.85
CA ASP A 7 -23.77 5.92 -7.80
C ASP A 7 -22.24 5.87 -7.54
N ASN A 8 -21.61 7.05 -7.46
CA ASN A 8 -20.16 7.23 -7.28
C ASN A 8 -19.32 6.55 -8.35
N ASN A 9 -19.84 6.44 -9.57
CA ASN A 9 -19.09 6.00 -10.73
C ASN A 9 -19.40 6.94 -11.89
N ILE A 10 -18.51 7.00 -12.87
CA ILE A 10 -18.73 7.82 -14.06
C ILE A 10 -19.00 6.91 -15.24
N LEU A 11 -20.19 7.04 -15.83
CA LEU A 11 -20.65 6.21 -16.94
C LEU A 11 -20.44 6.95 -18.26
N ILE A 12 -19.91 6.25 -19.26
CA ILE A 12 -19.71 6.76 -20.62
C ILE A 12 -20.48 5.88 -21.58
N ASP A 13 -21.48 6.45 -22.25
CA ASP A 13 -22.32 5.73 -23.20
C ASP A 13 -21.78 5.80 -24.64
N ASN A 14 -20.89 6.75 -24.95
CA ASN A 14 -20.29 6.88 -26.27
C ASN A 14 -19.31 5.73 -26.55
N GLN A 15 -19.71 4.75 -27.35
CA GLN A 15 -18.91 3.54 -27.63
C GLN A 15 -17.51 3.82 -28.20
N LYS A 16 -17.39 4.76 -29.15
CA LYS A 16 -16.09 5.11 -29.75
C LYS A 16 -15.15 5.71 -28.69
N GLY A 17 -15.67 6.60 -27.86
CA GLY A 17 -14.94 7.23 -26.76
C GLY A 17 -14.55 6.24 -25.67
N ALA A 18 -15.51 5.41 -25.24
CA ALA A 18 -15.32 4.32 -24.30
C ALA A 18 -14.20 3.37 -24.73
N SER A 19 -14.25 2.89 -25.99
CA SER A 19 -13.23 2.02 -26.55
C SER A 19 -11.85 2.68 -26.59
N ARG A 20 -11.76 3.97 -26.96
CA ARG A 20 -10.49 4.71 -26.97
C ARG A 20 -9.90 4.85 -25.57
N LEU A 21 -10.71 5.21 -24.57
CA LEU A 21 -10.26 5.35 -23.18
C LEU A 21 -9.79 4.01 -22.60
N HIS A 22 -10.56 2.95 -22.82
CA HIS A 22 -10.24 1.63 -22.30
C HIS A 22 -9.00 1.03 -22.95
N ASN A 23 -8.99 0.95 -24.29
CA ASN A 23 -7.94 0.23 -25.02
C ASN A 23 -6.61 0.97 -25.03
N ARG A 24 -6.62 2.30 -25.21
CA ARG A 24 -5.38 3.10 -25.28
C ARG A 24 -4.96 3.67 -23.93
N GLY A 25 -5.93 4.06 -23.10
CA GLY A 25 -5.65 4.71 -21.82
C GLY A 25 -5.61 3.76 -20.62
N GLY A 26 -6.14 2.54 -20.77
CA GLY A 26 -6.28 1.59 -19.66
C GLY A 26 -7.14 2.19 -18.55
N PHE A 27 -8.30 2.74 -18.91
CA PHE A 27 -9.28 3.30 -17.98
C PHE A 27 -10.58 2.50 -18.00
N GLY A 28 -11.20 2.37 -16.84
CA GLY A 28 -12.55 1.85 -16.67
C GLY A 28 -12.71 0.37 -16.95
N LYS A 29 -13.91 -0.11 -16.62
CA LYS A 29 -14.39 -1.46 -16.85
C LYS A 29 -15.46 -1.43 -17.94
N PRO A 30 -15.32 -2.20 -19.03
CA PRO A 30 -16.34 -2.29 -20.07
C PRO A 30 -17.66 -2.77 -19.50
N LEU A 31 -18.75 -2.19 -20.00
CA LEU A 31 -20.12 -2.60 -19.71
C LEU A 31 -20.80 -3.09 -21.00
N PRO A 32 -21.94 -3.81 -20.89
CA PRO A 32 -22.74 -4.19 -22.05
C PRO A 32 -23.09 -2.99 -22.94
N MET A 33 -23.28 -3.28 -24.23
CA MET A 33 -23.59 -2.28 -25.28
C MET A 33 -22.48 -1.24 -25.51
N GLY A 34 -21.22 -1.60 -25.22
CA GLY A 34 -20.05 -0.76 -25.50
C GLY A 34 -19.91 0.46 -24.59
N ARG A 35 -20.62 0.46 -23.46
CA ARG A 35 -20.50 1.49 -22.43
C ARG A 35 -19.24 1.27 -21.59
N LEU A 36 -18.80 2.30 -20.88
CA LEU A 36 -17.65 2.22 -19.96
C LEU A 36 -18.05 2.74 -18.58
N LYS A 37 -17.66 1.99 -17.55
CA LYS A 37 -17.75 2.43 -16.16
C LYS A 37 -16.36 2.83 -15.67
N LEU A 38 -16.20 4.09 -15.29
CA LEU A 38 -15.00 4.61 -14.66
C LEU A 38 -15.16 4.61 -13.14
N ASP A 39 -14.12 4.15 -12.44
CA ASP A 39 -14.00 4.38 -11.00
C ASP A 39 -13.75 5.90 -10.75
N PRO A 40 -14.18 6.46 -9.60
CA PRO A 40 -14.08 7.89 -9.30
C PRO A 40 -12.73 8.56 -9.60
N VAL A 41 -11.64 7.92 -9.20
CA VAL A 41 -10.28 8.43 -9.40
C VAL A 41 -9.91 8.51 -10.89
N GLU A 42 -10.40 7.57 -11.70
CA GLU A 42 -10.14 7.55 -13.14
C GLU A 42 -10.85 8.70 -13.85
N GLY A 43 -12.13 8.89 -13.56
CA GLY A 43 -12.90 9.97 -14.15
C GLY A 43 -12.39 11.34 -13.71
N THR A 44 -12.03 11.49 -12.43
CA THR A 44 -11.42 12.72 -11.90
C THR A 44 -10.11 13.06 -12.60
N TYR A 45 -9.24 12.09 -12.83
CA TYR A 45 -8.02 12.27 -13.61
C TYR A 45 -8.29 12.66 -15.07
N LEU A 46 -9.32 12.09 -15.69
CA LEU A 46 -9.72 12.45 -17.05
C LEU A 46 -10.31 13.85 -17.15
N VAL A 47 -10.98 14.33 -16.10
CA VAL A 47 -11.46 15.72 -15.99
C VAL A 47 -10.28 16.67 -15.79
N GLU A 48 -9.37 16.39 -14.85
CA GLU A 48 -8.13 17.16 -14.63
C GLU A 48 -7.35 17.33 -15.93
N THR A 49 -7.20 16.25 -16.70
CA THR A 49 -6.46 16.23 -17.97
C THR A 49 -7.30 16.68 -19.18
N LYS A 50 -8.50 17.23 -18.95
CA LYS A 50 -9.42 17.77 -19.98
C LYS A 50 -9.82 16.77 -21.07
N LYS A 51 -9.76 15.46 -20.77
CA LYS A 51 -10.14 14.37 -21.68
C LYS A 51 -11.60 13.96 -21.54
N LEU A 52 -12.23 14.31 -20.43
CA LEU A 52 -13.62 13.99 -20.10
C LEU A 52 -14.28 15.21 -19.46
N LYS A 53 -15.53 15.47 -19.83
CA LYS A 53 -16.46 16.32 -19.11
C LYS A 53 -17.41 15.43 -18.33
N VAL A 54 -17.71 15.77 -17.08
CA VAL A 54 -18.60 14.98 -16.22
C VAL A 54 -19.82 15.82 -15.88
N VAL A 55 -21.00 15.23 -16.01
CA VAL A 55 -22.28 15.85 -15.61
C VAL A 55 -22.91 15.09 -14.45
N TYR A 56 -23.58 15.82 -13.56
CA TYR A 56 -24.38 15.30 -12.46
C TYR A 56 -25.67 16.12 -12.39
N ASP A 57 -26.83 15.46 -12.40
CA ASP A 57 -28.16 16.11 -12.47
C ASP A 57 -28.21 17.22 -13.54
N ASP A 58 -27.78 16.88 -14.76
CA ASP A 58 -27.70 17.76 -15.94
C ASP A 58 -26.76 18.98 -15.83
N VAL A 59 -26.00 19.10 -14.74
CA VAL A 59 -25.00 20.16 -14.54
C VAL A 59 -23.60 19.63 -14.80
N GLU A 60 -22.83 20.32 -15.66
CA GLU A 60 -21.40 20.01 -15.86
C GLU A 60 -20.62 20.36 -14.59
N LEU A 61 -19.94 19.38 -14.01
CA LEU A 61 -19.12 19.56 -12.83
C LEU A 61 -17.71 20.01 -13.25
N SER A 62 -17.23 21.08 -12.60
CA SER A 62 -15.81 21.42 -12.63
C SER A 62 -14.98 20.35 -11.94
N PHE A 63 -13.66 20.35 -12.15
CA PHE A 63 -12.74 19.48 -11.39
C PHE A 63 -12.95 19.62 -9.88
N HIS A 64 -13.00 20.86 -9.38
CA HIS A 64 -13.16 21.14 -7.96
C HIS A 64 -14.49 20.62 -7.42
N SER A 65 -15.60 20.91 -8.11
CA SER A 65 -16.94 20.45 -7.71
C SER A 65 -17.07 18.93 -7.72
N LEU A 66 -16.45 18.26 -8.70
CA LEU A 66 -16.39 16.80 -8.74
C LEU A 66 -15.56 16.25 -7.57
N PHE A 67 -14.39 16.86 -7.31
CA PHE A 67 -13.49 16.44 -6.26
C PHE A 67 -14.14 16.56 -4.87
N ASP A 68 -14.77 17.70 -4.57
CA ASP A 68 -15.47 17.97 -3.31
C ASP A 68 -16.64 17.00 -3.09
N ASN A 69 -17.40 16.69 -4.15
CA ASN A 69 -18.48 15.70 -4.10
C ASN A 69 -17.96 14.32 -3.70
N LEU A 70 -16.77 13.94 -4.20
CA LEU A 70 -16.18 12.62 -3.97
C LEU A 70 -15.51 12.50 -2.60
N ILE A 71 -14.82 13.53 -2.11
CA ILE A 71 -14.25 13.54 -0.74
C ILE A 71 -15.36 13.39 0.31
N THR A 72 -16.48 14.09 0.12
CA THR A 72 -17.62 14.03 1.04
C THR A 72 -18.15 12.61 1.21
N LYS A 73 -18.01 11.77 0.18
CA LYS A 73 -18.51 10.38 0.17
C LYS A 73 -17.45 9.36 0.56
N ASP A 74 -16.18 9.63 0.29
CA ASP A 74 -15.05 8.81 0.67
C ASP A 74 -13.92 9.71 1.21
N PRO A 75 -13.74 9.79 2.54
CA PRO A 75 -12.68 10.61 3.14
C PRO A 75 -11.26 10.21 2.71
N ARG A 76 -11.06 8.99 2.19
CA ARG A 76 -9.76 8.54 1.65
C ARG A 76 -9.60 8.91 0.17
N PHE A 77 -10.59 9.53 -0.46
CA PHE A 77 -10.61 9.80 -1.90
C PHE A 77 -9.42 10.63 -2.35
N GLU A 78 -9.09 11.69 -1.62
CA GLU A 78 -7.94 12.55 -1.91
C GLU A 78 -6.65 11.74 -2.03
N HIS A 79 -6.34 10.97 -0.99
CA HIS A 79 -5.14 10.13 -0.90
C HIS A 79 -5.10 9.09 -2.04
N LYS A 80 -6.24 8.43 -2.32
CA LYS A 80 -6.36 7.49 -3.45
C LYS A 80 -6.11 8.20 -4.78
N TYR A 81 -6.67 9.39 -4.98
CA TYR A 81 -6.50 10.14 -6.21
C TYR A 81 -5.05 10.60 -6.39
N MET A 82 -4.38 11.05 -5.34
CA MET A 82 -2.98 11.47 -5.41
C MET A 82 -2.07 10.32 -5.83
N VAL A 83 -2.23 9.15 -5.21
CA VAL A 83 -1.50 7.92 -5.57
C VAL A 83 -1.84 7.49 -7.00
N PHE A 84 -3.12 7.47 -7.38
CA PHE A 84 -3.54 7.14 -8.74
C PHE A 84 -2.90 8.07 -9.79
N ARG A 85 -2.92 9.38 -9.53
CA ARG A 85 -2.35 10.42 -10.40
C ARG A 85 -0.86 10.24 -10.58
N ASP A 86 -0.11 10.04 -9.49
CA ASP A 86 1.33 9.80 -9.53
C ASP A 86 1.67 8.53 -10.32
N LEU A 87 1.02 7.41 -10.01
CA LEU A 87 1.23 6.14 -10.71
C LEU A 87 0.87 6.24 -12.21
N LYS A 88 -0.21 6.94 -12.58
CA LYS A 88 -0.57 7.17 -13.99
C LYS A 88 0.46 8.05 -14.70
N ARG A 89 0.96 9.12 -14.06
CA ARG A 89 2.02 9.98 -14.62
C ARG A 89 3.32 9.22 -14.81
N ARG A 90 3.64 8.28 -13.92
CA ARG A 90 4.76 7.35 -14.06
C ARG A 90 4.53 6.27 -15.14
N GLY A 91 3.36 6.22 -15.78
CA GLY A 91 3.06 5.30 -16.88
C GLY A 91 2.67 3.88 -16.44
N TYR A 92 2.22 3.69 -15.20
CA TYR A 92 1.67 2.39 -14.80
C TYR A 92 0.29 2.15 -15.40
N ARG A 93 0.00 0.89 -15.73
CA ARG A 93 -1.37 0.43 -15.98
C ARG A 93 -1.98 0.05 -14.63
N ILE A 94 -3.06 0.74 -14.28
CA ILE A 94 -3.69 0.68 -12.97
C ILE A 94 -5.10 0.15 -13.16
N GLN A 95 -5.50 -0.82 -12.34
CA GLN A 95 -6.86 -1.25 -12.18
C GLN A 95 -7.35 -0.91 -10.77
N CYS A 96 -8.46 -0.19 -10.67
CA CYS A 96 -9.03 0.18 -9.37
C CYS A 96 -9.81 -1.00 -8.76
N THR A 97 -9.66 -1.18 -7.45
CA THR A 97 -10.26 -2.26 -6.66
C THR A 97 -11.40 -1.77 -5.77
N TYR A 98 -11.91 -0.55 -6.00
CA TYR A 98 -12.97 0.10 -5.21
C TYR A 98 -14.22 -0.78 -4.98
N ASN A 99 -14.56 -1.61 -5.97
CA ASN A 99 -15.69 -2.55 -5.94
C ASN A 99 -15.28 -4.02 -5.70
N SER A 100 -14.07 -4.26 -5.18
CA SER A 100 -13.56 -5.61 -4.93
C SER A 100 -13.84 -6.09 -3.50
N ARG A 101 -13.66 -7.39 -3.25
CA ARG A 101 -13.71 -7.95 -1.88
C ARG A 101 -12.51 -7.56 -1.02
N MET A 102 -11.46 -6.97 -1.61
CA MET A 102 -10.25 -6.53 -0.92
C MET A 102 -10.37 -5.02 -0.64
N LYS A 103 -10.98 -4.66 0.49
CA LYS A 103 -11.23 -3.25 0.84
C LYS A 103 -9.97 -2.48 1.23
N GLU A 104 -8.92 -3.21 1.60
CA GLU A 104 -7.64 -2.67 2.03
C GLU A 104 -6.72 -2.32 0.86
N ILE A 105 -6.99 -2.89 -0.33
CA ILE A 105 -6.25 -2.61 -1.55
C ILE A 105 -7.06 -1.62 -2.38
N ASP A 106 -6.40 -0.58 -2.88
CA ASP A 106 -7.01 0.48 -3.68
C ASP A 106 -6.71 0.30 -5.18
N PHE A 107 -5.52 -0.23 -5.50
CA PHE A 107 -5.08 -0.43 -6.88
C PHE A 107 -4.35 -1.76 -7.09
N LEU A 108 -4.50 -2.27 -8.31
CA LEU A 108 -3.69 -3.34 -8.87
C LEU A 108 -2.86 -2.77 -10.02
N LEU A 109 -1.54 -2.93 -9.95
CA LEU A 109 -0.60 -2.49 -10.97
C LEU A 109 -0.17 -3.68 -11.81
N SER A 110 -0.36 -3.55 -13.12
CA SER A 110 0.26 -4.47 -14.06
C SER A 110 1.76 -4.19 -14.14
N PRO A 111 2.61 -5.23 -14.23
CA PRO A 111 4.05 -5.04 -14.39
C PRO A 111 4.35 -4.24 -15.67
N LYS A 112 5.28 -3.29 -15.58
CA LYS A 112 5.86 -2.66 -16.78
C LYS A 112 6.75 -3.63 -17.54
N GLN A 113 7.45 -4.50 -16.80
CA GLN A 113 8.30 -5.58 -17.29
C GLN A 113 8.22 -6.75 -16.28
N GLY A 114 8.27 -8.00 -16.77
CA GLY A 114 8.10 -9.19 -15.94
C GLY A 114 6.65 -9.61 -15.75
N ARG A 115 6.40 -10.55 -14.82
CA ARG A 115 5.07 -11.17 -14.61
C ARG A 115 4.37 -10.77 -13.31
N MET A 116 5.07 -10.12 -12.39
CA MET A 116 4.58 -9.93 -11.03
C MET A 116 3.71 -8.66 -10.93
N GLN A 117 2.48 -8.81 -10.46
CA GLN A 117 1.59 -7.68 -10.21
C GLN A 117 1.87 -7.08 -8.83
N SER A 118 1.58 -5.79 -8.67
CA SER A 118 1.73 -5.09 -7.40
C SER A 118 0.37 -4.58 -6.92
N LEU A 119 0.01 -4.92 -5.70
CA LEU A 119 -1.16 -4.39 -5.01
C LEU A 119 -0.76 -3.14 -4.25
N VAL A 120 -1.52 -2.07 -4.38
CA VAL A 120 -1.23 -0.79 -3.73
C VAL A 120 -2.35 -0.43 -2.75
N SER A 121 -1.94 -0.09 -1.54
CA SER A 121 -2.80 0.47 -0.50
C SER A 121 -2.40 1.92 -0.26
N ALA A 122 -3.31 2.87 -0.54
CA ALA A 122 -3.09 4.30 -0.35
C ALA A 122 -3.50 4.72 1.07
N ARG A 123 -2.59 5.36 1.81
CA ARG A 123 -2.76 5.71 3.23
C ARG A 123 -2.37 7.16 3.47
N ALA A 124 -3.03 7.79 4.44
CA ALA A 124 -2.58 9.07 4.98
C ALA A 124 -1.43 8.84 5.96
N GLU A 125 -0.47 9.75 6.03
CA GLU A 125 0.60 9.70 7.04
C GLU A 125 0.03 9.67 8.47
N ARG A 126 -1.02 10.46 8.72
CA ARG A 126 -1.71 10.52 10.03
C ARG A 126 -2.76 9.42 10.25
N GLU A 127 -2.91 8.47 9.32
CA GLU A 127 -3.83 7.34 9.49
C GLU A 127 -3.36 6.45 10.66
N LYS A 128 -4.31 5.93 11.45
CA LYS A 128 -3.97 5.01 12.54
C LYS A 128 -3.33 3.74 11.99
N PHE A 129 -2.05 3.56 12.29
CA PHE A 129 -1.27 2.40 11.89
C PHE A 129 -1.54 1.19 12.81
N SER A 130 -1.75 0.01 12.22
CA SER A 130 -1.92 -1.25 12.95
C SER A 130 -1.07 -2.34 12.31
N ILE A 131 -0.02 -2.77 13.03
CA ILE A 131 0.83 -3.89 12.58
C ILE A 131 0.03 -5.18 12.40
N LYS A 132 -1.02 -5.39 13.22
CA LYS A 132 -1.92 -6.54 13.12
C LYS A 132 -2.65 -6.55 11.77
N SER A 133 -3.12 -5.39 11.33
CA SER A 133 -3.85 -5.24 10.07
C SER A 133 -2.93 -5.47 8.87
N ILE A 134 -1.72 -4.90 8.89
CA ILE A 134 -0.72 -5.10 7.83
C ILE A 134 -0.28 -6.56 7.77
N ARG A 135 -0.01 -7.18 8.92
CA ARG A 135 0.36 -8.60 8.97
C ARG A 135 -0.75 -9.50 8.41
N ALA A 136 -2.01 -9.23 8.76
CA ALA A 136 -3.15 -9.97 8.23
C ALA A 136 -3.28 -9.79 6.70
N LEU A 137 -3.06 -8.56 6.21
CA LEU A 137 -3.04 -8.27 4.78
C LEU A 137 -1.89 -9.01 4.08
N CYS A 138 -0.66 -8.93 4.60
CA CYS A 138 0.48 -9.65 4.06
C CYS A 138 0.22 -11.16 3.98
N HIS A 139 -0.23 -11.81 5.05
CA HIS A 139 -0.53 -13.25 5.03
C HIS A 139 -1.61 -13.61 4.01
N LYS A 140 -2.63 -12.77 3.84
CA LYS A 140 -3.68 -12.98 2.84
C LYS A 140 -3.10 -12.95 1.42
N LEU A 141 -2.13 -12.08 1.17
CA LEU A 141 -1.54 -11.85 -0.15
C LEU A 141 -0.31 -12.72 -0.44
N CYS A 142 0.33 -13.29 0.58
CA CYS A 142 1.54 -14.12 0.45
C CYS A 142 1.39 -15.31 -0.49
N TYR A 143 0.17 -15.78 -0.74
CA TYR A 143 -0.11 -16.92 -1.61
C TYR A 143 -0.37 -16.52 -3.08
N GLU A 144 -0.51 -15.23 -3.39
CA GLU A 144 -1.03 -14.77 -4.69
C GLU A 144 0.06 -14.30 -5.69
N SER A 145 1.35 -14.51 -5.40
CA SER A 145 2.48 -14.06 -6.25
C SER A 145 2.52 -12.54 -6.51
N GLU A 146 1.90 -11.75 -5.64
CA GLU A 146 1.75 -10.31 -5.75
C GLU A 146 2.58 -9.59 -4.68
N GLN A 147 3.16 -8.45 -5.04
CA GLN A 147 3.84 -7.58 -4.08
C GLN A 147 2.87 -6.58 -3.46
N LEU A 148 2.87 -6.45 -2.12
CA LEU A 148 2.14 -5.40 -1.43
C LEU A 148 2.99 -4.13 -1.35
N TRP A 149 2.47 -3.05 -1.92
CA TRP A 149 3.00 -1.69 -1.77
C TRP A 149 2.05 -0.86 -0.90
N ILE A 150 2.60 -0.19 0.10
CA ILE A 150 1.89 0.83 0.88
C ILE A 150 2.38 2.19 0.39
N ALA A 151 1.46 2.99 -0.17
CA ALA A 151 1.72 4.36 -0.59
C ALA A 151 1.24 5.29 0.50
N ILE A 152 2.18 5.95 1.18
CA ILE A 152 1.90 6.93 2.24
C ILE A 152 1.95 8.32 1.60
N VAL A 153 0.86 9.07 1.76
CA VAL A 153 0.76 10.47 1.33
C VAL A 153 0.83 11.36 2.58
N ASP A 154 1.74 12.32 2.56
CA ASP A 154 1.86 13.31 3.64
C ASP A 154 0.97 14.54 3.41
N GLU A 155 1.04 15.52 4.31
CA GLU A 155 0.21 16.73 4.27
C GLU A 155 0.62 17.73 3.18
N GLU A 156 1.86 17.64 2.69
CA GLU A 156 2.37 18.46 1.59
C GLU A 156 2.05 17.83 0.22
N GLY A 157 1.60 16.57 0.24
CA GLY A 157 1.18 15.82 -0.92
C GLY A 157 2.29 14.99 -1.56
N ASP A 158 3.42 14.86 -0.89
CA ASP A 158 4.49 13.96 -1.28
C ASP A 158 4.10 12.51 -0.97
N ILE A 159 4.56 11.60 -1.83
CA ILE A 159 4.17 10.19 -1.82
C ILE A 159 5.39 9.30 -1.66
N THR A 160 5.41 8.52 -0.58
CA THR A 160 6.44 7.49 -0.35
C THR A 160 5.85 6.09 -0.48
N TYR A 161 6.51 5.25 -1.28
CA TYR A 161 6.09 3.86 -1.52
C TYR A 161 6.98 2.87 -0.74
N TYR A 162 6.36 2.01 0.06
CA TYR A 162 7.03 0.94 0.80
C TYR A 162 6.61 -0.42 0.26
N SER A 163 7.58 -1.28 -0.03
CA SER A 163 7.33 -2.70 -0.28
C SER A 163 7.24 -3.45 1.04
N VAL A 164 6.21 -4.27 1.21
CA VAL A 164 5.98 -5.05 2.43
C VAL A 164 5.88 -6.52 2.08
N PHE A 165 6.72 -7.34 2.71
CA PHE A 165 6.79 -8.77 2.51
C PHE A 165 7.16 -9.47 3.82
N PRO A 166 6.73 -10.73 4.03
CA PRO A 166 7.18 -11.51 5.17
C PRO A 166 8.69 -11.74 5.07
N VAL A 167 9.36 -11.67 6.22
CA VAL A 167 10.76 -12.05 6.34
C VAL A 167 10.82 -13.15 7.38
N GLU A 168 11.47 -14.26 7.04
CA GLU A 168 11.88 -15.30 7.99
C GLU A 168 13.35 -15.05 8.32
N PRO A 169 13.67 -14.45 9.49
CA PRO A 169 15.04 -14.15 9.83
C PRO A 169 15.81 -15.46 10.01
N ALA A 170 16.85 -15.66 9.20
CA ALA A 170 17.75 -16.81 9.30
C ALA A 170 19.13 -16.35 9.77
N GLY A 171 19.70 -17.06 10.73
CA GLY A 171 21.03 -16.82 11.26
C GLY A 171 21.96 -17.99 10.96
N ARG A 172 23.27 -17.74 10.99
CA ARG A 172 24.31 -18.78 10.90
C ARG A 172 24.90 -19.15 12.26
N ILE A 173 24.36 -18.60 13.33
CA ILE A 173 24.80 -18.90 14.70
C ILE A 173 24.39 -20.35 14.99
N LYS A 174 25.39 -21.20 15.20
CA LYS A 174 25.18 -22.57 15.67
C LYS A 174 24.94 -22.50 17.16
N THR A 175 23.78 -22.95 17.62
CA THR A 175 23.52 -23.06 19.05
C THR A 175 24.42 -24.15 19.64
N GLU A 176 25.43 -23.76 20.40
CA GLU A 176 26.21 -24.72 21.17
C GLU A 176 25.49 -25.05 22.48
N LYS A 177 25.77 -26.23 23.04
CA LYS A 177 25.19 -26.64 24.32
C LYS A 177 25.79 -25.76 25.42
N MET A 178 25.02 -24.77 25.87
CA MET A 178 25.47 -23.82 26.89
C MET A 178 25.86 -24.53 28.18
N LYS A 179 27.02 -24.16 28.74
CA LYS A 179 27.37 -24.53 30.12
C LYS A 179 26.40 -23.82 31.06
N LYS A 180 25.86 -24.55 32.04
CA LYS A 180 25.06 -23.92 33.10
C LYS A 180 25.98 -23.07 33.97
N GLY A 181 25.61 -21.81 34.17
CA GLY A 181 26.32 -20.86 35.02
C GLY A 181 25.43 -20.30 36.13
N LYS A 182 26.03 -19.57 37.07
CA LYS A 182 25.29 -18.79 38.09
C LYS A 182 25.32 -17.31 37.72
N GLY A 183 24.16 -16.67 37.82
CA GLY A 183 24.01 -15.23 37.71
C GLY A 183 23.32 -14.67 38.95
N VAL A 184 23.63 -13.42 39.30
CA VAL A 184 22.94 -12.68 40.37
C VAL A 184 21.98 -11.70 39.71
N LEU A 185 20.68 -11.87 39.97
CA LEU A 185 19.67 -10.94 39.51
C LEU A 185 19.64 -9.72 40.45
N ILE A 186 19.88 -8.54 39.89
CA ILE A 186 19.76 -7.26 40.59
C ILE A 186 18.80 -6.38 39.77
N LYS A 187 17.59 -6.16 40.28
CA LYS A 187 16.49 -5.52 39.55
C LYS A 187 16.23 -6.25 38.22
N ASN A 188 16.54 -5.63 37.09
CA ASN A 188 16.32 -6.15 35.73
C ASN A 188 17.61 -6.64 35.05
N HIS A 189 18.70 -6.80 35.79
CA HIS A 189 20.01 -7.18 35.24
C HIS A 189 20.53 -8.46 35.88
N VAL A 190 21.12 -9.34 35.08
CA VAL A 190 21.74 -10.58 35.54
C VAL A 190 23.25 -10.43 35.46
N PHE A 191 23.91 -10.39 36.62
CA PHE A 191 25.36 -10.29 36.68
C PHE A 191 25.98 -11.69 36.75
N VAL A 192 26.81 -12.01 35.77
CA VAL A 192 27.60 -13.24 35.72
C VAL A 192 29.01 -12.91 36.21
N TYR A 193 29.29 -13.28 37.46
CA TYR A 193 30.60 -13.09 38.11
C TYR A 193 31.60 -14.19 37.78
N ASP A 194 31.12 -15.34 37.30
CA ASP A 194 31.98 -16.43 36.86
C ASP A 194 32.68 -16.04 35.55
N ARG A 195 34.00 -15.86 35.59
CA ARG A 195 34.77 -15.30 34.47
C ARG A 195 34.79 -16.20 33.23
N GLU A 196 34.78 -17.51 33.42
CA GLU A 196 34.79 -18.47 32.31
C GLU A 196 33.45 -18.44 31.58
N ASN A 197 32.34 -18.51 32.32
CA ASN A 197 31.00 -18.39 31.78
C ASN A 197 30.74 -17.00 31.17
N ALA A 198 31.17 -15.91 31.82
CA ALA A 198 31.08 -14.56 31.29
C ALA A 198 31.82 -14.42 29.94
N ARG A 199 33.03 -14.99 29.84
CA ARG A 199 33.82 -14.98 28.60
C ARG A 199 33.18 -15.84 27.52
N GLN A 200 32.62 -17.00 27.88
CA GLN A 200 31.94 -17.89 26.93
C GLN A 200 30.67 -17.23 26.37
N LEU A 201 29.83 -16.67 27.23
CA LEU A 201 28.60 -15.95 26.85
C LEU A 201 28.91 -14.77 25.92
N LEU A 202 29.94 -13.98 26.22
CA LEU A 202 30.31 -12.84 25.39
C LEU A 202 30.95 -13.24 24.06
N LYS A 203 31.89 -14.19 24.06
CA LYS A 203 32.69 -14.50 22.87
C LYS A 203 32.02 -15.47 21.90
N THR A 204 31.26 -16.43 22.42
CA THR A 204 30.65 -17.48 21.61
C THR A 204 29.21 -17.10 21.25
N GLU A 205 28.47 -16.53 22.19
CA GLU A 205 27.03 -16.30 22.06
C GLU A 205 26.66 -14.80 21.94
N PHE A 206 27.65 -13.91 22.03
CA PHE A 206 27.47 -12.45 21.93
C PHE A 206 26.51 -11.86 22.97
N PHE A 207 26.34 -12.53 24.12
CA PHE A 207 25.49 -12.06 25.21
C PHE A 207 26.18 -11.06 26.13
N GLY A 208 25.40 -10.09 26.61
CA GLY A 208 25.74 -9.20 27.71
C GLY A 208 26.70 -8.07 27.38
N LYS A 209 26.96 -7.22 28.37
CA LYS A 209 27.91 -6.12 28.31
C LYS A 209 29.00 -6.32 29.37
N PRO A 210 30.30 -6.20 29.03
CA PRO A 210 31.37 -6.30 30.01
C PRO A 210 31.25 -5.27 31.12
N PHE A 211 31.43 -5.71 32.37
CA PHE A 211 31.54 -4.86 33.55
C PHE A 211 32.72 -5.32 34.41
N GLY A 212 33.84 -4.60 34.32
CA GLY A 212 35.09 -5.02 34.94
C GLY A 212 35.54 -6.38 34.39
N LYS A 213 35.63 -7.40 35.27
CA LYS A 213 35.98 -8.78 34.91
C LYS A 213 34.74 -9.69 34.74
N ASN A 214 33.54 -9.14 34.85
CA ASN A 214 32.26 -9.84 34.87
C ASN A 214 31.42 -9.44 33.65
N LEU A 215 30.24 -10.05 33.53
CA LEU A 215 29.26 -9.75 32.48
C LEU A 215 27.94 -9.29 33.11
N GLN A 216 27.33 -8.26 32.54
CA GLN A 216 25.97 -7.79 32.86
C GLN A 216 25.01 -8.12 31.72
#